data_AF-A0A2H8TVV7-F1
#
_entry.id   AF-A0A2H8TVV7-F1
#
_cell.length_a   1.000
_cell.length_b   1.000
_cell.length_c   1.000
_cell.angle_alpha   90.00
_cell.angle_beta   90.00
_cell.angle_gamma   90.00
#
_symmetry.space_group_name_H-M   'P 1'
#
loop_
_entity.id
_entity.type
_entity.pdbx_description
1 polymer ?
#
loop_
_entity_poly.entity_id
_entity_poly.type
_entity_poly.pdbx_seq_one_letter_code
_entity_poly.pdbx_strand_id
1 'polypeptide(L)'
;MDSLSFGRNSSKTNCPSCIQNNYNKNDKLHGHECTCKIYGVQQTQLRRLKTDTPREKKDAKYYEKRKRNNMAAKKSREAKRRRDNEMALKLFLLEKENMLLKFRLSTVSEELEIIKRTLIFYNNNQVIWTNNVLPPFQNK
;
A
#
# COMPACT_ATOMS: atom_id res chain seq x y z
N MET A 1 11.93 4.93 -11.32
CA MET A 1 10.60 4.30 -11.15
C MET A 1 10.71 3.44 -9.91
N ASP A 2 10.51 4.08 -8.76
CA ASP A 2 10.80 3.47 -7.47
C ASP A 2 9.78 2.38 -7.18
N SER A 3 10.28 1.15 -7.06
CA SER A 3 9.54 0.00 -6.60
C SER A 3 9.16 0.21 -5.14
N LEU A 4 8.08 0.96 -4.89
CA LEU A 4 7.42 0.99 -3.59
C LEU A 4 6.78 -0.38 -3.38
N SER A 5 7.61 -1.31 -2.91
CA SER A 5 7.21 -2.54 -2.28
C SER A 5 6.38 -2.19 -1.04
N PHE A 6 5.09 -1.95 -1.23
CA PHE A 6 4.09 -2.10 -0.17
C PHE A 6 3.83 -3.59 0.05
N GLY A 7 4.92 -4.31 0.35
CA GLY A 7 4.81 -5.52 1.13
C GLY A 7 4.14 -5.12 2.43
N ARG A 8 2.86 -5.49 2.58
CA ARG A 8 2.27 -5.60 3.92
C ARG A 8 3.08 -6.67 4.63
N ASN A 9 4.18 -6.24 5.23
CA ASN A 9 4.92 -6.93 6.26
C ASN A 9 3.94 -7.18 7.40
N SER A 10 3.19 -8.26 7.25
CA SER A 10 2.49 -8.95 8.32
C SER A 10 3.43 -9.95 8.99
N SER A 11 4.74 -9.80 8.76
CA SER A 11 5.74 -9.98 9.79
C SER A 11 5.33 -9.06 10.93
N LYS A 12 4.66 -9.65 11.93
CA LYS A 12 4.52 -9.09 13.27
C LYS A 12 5.91 -8.65 13.70
N THR A 13 6.25 -7.38 13.47
CA THR A 13 7.51 -6.80 13.87
C THR A 13 7.44 -6.77 15.39
N ASN A 14 8.07 -7.77 16.01
CA ASN A 14 8.26 -7.73 17.44
C ASN A 14 9.04 -6.44 17.73
N CYS A 15 8.42 -5.52 18.46
CA CYS A 15 9.10 -4.36 19.03
C CYS A 15 10.39 -4.85 19.70
N PRO A 16 11.59 -4.46 19.21
CA PRO A 16 12.86 -4.95 19.75
C PRO A 16 12.99 -4.67 21.25
N SER A 17 12.47 -3.53 21.68
CA SER A 17 12.39 -3.08 23.09
C SER A 17 11.52 -4.01 23.97
N CYS A 18 10.62 -4.77 23.36
CA CYS A 18 9.62 -5.60 24.05
C CYS A 18 10.00 -7.09 24.10
N ILE A 19 11.03 -7.50 23.35
CA ILE A 19 11.55 -8.88 23.32
C ILE A 19 12.35 -9.18 24.61
N GLN A 20 12.90 -8.15 25.26
CA GLN A 20 13.73 -8.27 26.46
C GLN A 20 12.96 -8.35 27.79
N ASN A 21 11.68 -8.72 27.79
CA ASN A 21 10.91 -8.90 29.03
C ASN A 21 11.20 -10.26 29.71
N ASN A 22 12.48 -10.48 30.01
CA ASN A 22 12.97 -11.19 31.18
C ASN A 22 14.04 -10.34 31.90
N TYR A 23 13.89 -9.01 31.89
CA TYR A 23 14.69 -8.15 32.77
C TYR A 23 13.97 -7.95 34.11
N ASN A 24 14.75 -8.20 35.16
CA ASN A 24 14.40 -8.23 36.56
C ASN A 24 13.65 -6.96 36.99
N LYS A 25 12.58 -7.09 37.78
CA LYS A 25 11.64 -6.02 38.18
C LYS A 25 12.24 -4.89 39.06
N ASN A 26 13.56 -4.84 39.25
CA ASN A 26 14.19 -3.99 40.27
C ASN A 26 15.08 -2.84 39.77
N ASP A 27 15.29 -2.66 38.46
CA ASP A 27 16.08 -1.50 37.98
C ASP A 27 15.19 -0.31 37.61
N LYS A 28 15.12 0.66 38.53
CA LYS A 28 14.45 1.97 38.35
C LYS A 28 15.32 2.96 37.55
N LEU A 29 15.84 2.56 36.39
CA LEU A 29 16.63 3.46 35.56
C LEU A 29 16.39 3.12 34.08
N HIS A 30 15.39 3.79 33.48
CA HIS A 30 15.17 4.07 32.05
C HIS A 30 13.66 4.02 31.73
N GLY A 31 13.03 5.19 31.76
CA GLY A 31 11.67 5.40 31.29
C GLY A 31 11.58 5.39 29.76
N HIS A 32 11.87 4.26 29.13
CA HIS A 32 11.60 4.09 27.70
C HIS A 32 10.14 3.64 27.51
N GLU A 33 9.24 4.59 27.37
CA GLU A 33 7.82 4.31 27.16
C GLU A 33 7.59 3.75 25.75
N CYS A 34 7.25 2.46 25.65
CA CYS A 34 6.95 1.83 24.37
C CYS A 34 5.68 2.43 23.74
N THR A 35 5.82 3.06 22.58
CA THR A 35 4.72 3.65 21.79
C THR A 35 3.78 2.61 21.17
N CYS A 36 4.00 1.32 21.42
CA CYS A 36 3.15 0.22 20.98
C CYS A 36 1.68 0.32 21.45
N LYS A 37 1.40 1.12 22.50
CA LYS A 37 0.03 1.46 22.94
C LYS A 37 -0.69 2.40 21.97
N ILE A 38 0.02 3.27 21.25
CA ILE A 38 -0.55 4.28 20.35
C ILE A 38 -1.06 3.64 19.04
N TYR A 39 -0.39 2.60 18.56
CA TYR A 39 -0.72 1.94 17.27
C TYR A 39 -1.61 0.70 17.41
N GLY A 40 -2.20 0.44 18.58
CA GLY A 40 -3.10 -0.72 18.79
C GLY A 40 -2.46 -2.08 18.51
N VAL A 41 -1.12 -2.18 18.61
CA VAL A 41 -0.39 -3.42 18.32
C VAL A 41 -0.63 -4.39 19.48
N GLN A 42 -1.60 -5.29 19.31
CA GLN A 42 -1.86 -6.35 20.27
C GLN A 42 -0.57 -7.14 20.50
N GLN A 43 -0.16 -7.27 21.77
CA GLN A 43 0.99 -8.09 22.16
C GLN A 43 0.82 -9.49 21.59
N THR A 44 1.64 -9.84 20.61
CA THR A 44 1.57 -11.17 20.01
C THR A 44 2.17 -12.14 21.02
N GLN A 45 1.32 -12.98 21.61
CA GLN A 45 1.78 -14.06 22.49
C GLN A 45 2.95 -14.78 21.81
N LEU A 46 4.11 -14.76 22.47
CA LEU A 46 5.31 -15.44 22.01
C LEU A 46 4.93 -16.90 21.70
N ARG A 47 5.22 -17.34 20.47
CA ARG A 47 4.89 -18.71 20.06
C ARG A 47 5.64 -19.68 20.97
N ARG A 48 4.91 -20.46 21.75
CA ARG A 48 5.47 -21.49 22.63
C ARG A 48 6.45 -22.35 21.84
N LEU A 49 7.68 -22.50 22.35
CA LEU A 49 8.71 -23.30 21.71
C LEU A 49 8.18 -24.74 21.53
N LYS A 50 8.25 -25.25 20.31
CA LYS A 50 7.68 -26.55 19.97
C LYS A 50 8.59 -27.64 20.52
N THR A 51 8.14 -28.36 21.54
CA THR A 51 8.80 -29.58 22.01
C THR A 51 8.32 -30.77 21.17
N ASP A 52 9.27 -31.61 20.75
CA ASP A 52 8.93 -32.84 20.05
C ASP A 52 8.23 -33.82 20.99
N THR A 53 7.24 -34.52 20.45
CA THR A 53 6.53 -35.56 21.20
C THR A 53 7.48 -36.76 21.37
N PRO A 54 7.76 -37.21 22.61
CA PRO A 54 8.58 -38.41 22.88
C PRO A 54 8.05 -39.62 22.11
N ARG A 55 8.94 -40.56 21.73
CA ARG A 55 8.58 -41.70 20.87
C ARG A 55 7.54 -42.60 21.53
N GLU A 56 7.58 -42.71 22.85
CA GLU A 56 6.70 -43.54 23.68
C GLU A 56 5.25 -43.01 23.71
N LYS A 57 5.01 -41.77 23.28
CA LYS A 57 3.69 -41.11 23.26
C LYS A 57 3.09 -40.99 21.86
N LYS A 58 3.69 -41.63 20.85
CA LYS A 58 3.21 -41.61 19.46
C LYS A 58 2.27 -42.78 19.19
N ASP A 59 1.11 -42.74 19.82
CA ASP A 59 0.07 -43.78 19.66
C ASP A 59 -0.78 -43.54 18.41
N ALA A 60 -1.70 -44.46 18.09
CA ALA A 60 -2.65 -44.31 16.97
C ALA A 60 -3.38 -42.96 16.99
N LYS A 61 -3.83 -42.53 18.18
CA LYS A 61 -4.50 -41.23 18.40
C LYS A 61 -3.61 -40.02 18.05
N TYR A 62 -2.29 -40.13 18.28
CA TYR A 62 -1.32 -39.09 17.88
C TYR A 62 -1.26 -38.98 16.36
N TYR A 63 -1.14 -40.12 15.65
CA TYR A 63 -1.06 -40.13 14.18
C TYR A 63 -2.32 -39.58 13.51
N GLU A 64 -3.51 -39.89 14.04
CA GLU A 64 -4.75 -39.29 13.56
C GLU A 64 -4.78 -37.77 13.73
N LYS A 65 -4.37 -37.27 14.91
CA LYS A 65 -4.29 -35.83 15.17
C LYS A 65 -3.28 -35.16 14.25
N ARG A 66 -2.13 -35.80 13.99
CA ARG A 66 -1.09 -35.31 13.09
C ARG A 66 -1.59 -35.25 11.64
N LYS A 67 -2.30 -36.28 11.18
CA LYS A 67 -2.94 -36.33 9.85
C LYS A 67 -3.95 -35.19 9.69
N ARG A 68 -4.84 -35.00 10.68
CA ARG A 68 -5.80 -33.88 10.69
C ARG A 68 -5.12 -32.52 10.67
N ASN A 69 -4.06 -32.32 11.46
CA ASN A 69 -3.32 -31.05 11.47
C ASN A 69 -2.61 -30.78 10.13
N ASN A 70 -2.04 -31.80 9.49
CA ASN A 70 -1.43 -31.66 8.17
C ASN A 70 -2.47 -31.24 7.11
N MET A 71 -3.66 -31.87 7.13
CA MET A 71 -4.76 -31.49 6.24
C MET A 71 -5.22 -30.04 6.49
N ALA A 72 -5.40 -29.66 7.76
CA ALA A 72 -5.75 -28.29 8.12
C ALA A 72 -4.69 -27.28 7.69
N ALA A 73 -3.40 -27.61 7.86
CA ALA A 73 -2.29 -26.77 7.43
C ALA A 73 -2.26 -26.60 5.90
N LYS A 74 -2.50 -27.67 5.14
CA LYS A 74 -2.62 -27.61 3.67
C LYS A 74 -3.78 -26.69 3.26
N LYS A 75 -4.98 -26.91 3.82
CA LYS A 75 -6.17 -26.07 3.56
C LYS A 75 -5.92 -24.60 3.91
N SER A 76 -5.26 -24.33 5.04
CA SER A 76 -4.90 -22.98 5.46
C SER A 76 -3.94 -22.29 4.49
N ARG A 77 -2.90 -23.03 4.03
CA ARG A 77 -1.96 -22.52 3.03
C ARG A 77 -2.65 -22.22 1.69
N GLU A 78 -3.53 -23.10 1.23
CA GLU A 78 -4.31 -22.89 0.01
C GLU A 78 -5.26 -21.69 0.13
N ALA A 79 -5.95 -21.55 1.26
CA ALA A 79 -6.81 -20.40 1.53
C ALA A 79 -6.03 -19.08 1.55
N LYS A 80 -4.81 -19.07 2.14
CA LYS A 80 -3.92 -17.91 2.07
C LYS A 80 -3.49 -17.62 0.63
N ARG A 81 -3.03 -18.64 -0.12
CA ARG A 81 -2.61 -18.47 -1.52
C ARG A 81 -3.72 -17.91 -2.39
N ARG A 82 -4.96 -18.40 -2.25
CA ARG A 82 -6.11 -17.86 -3.00
C ARG A 82 -6.33 -16.38 -2.71
N ARG A 83 -6.31 -15.98 -1.44
CA ARG A 83 -6.45 -14.56 -1.06
C ARG A 83 -5.31 -13.69 -1.60
N ASP A 84 -4.08 -14.18 -1.49
CA ASP A 84 -2.91 -13.44 -1.98
C ASP A 84 -2.97 -13.28 -3.52
N ASN A 85 -3.40 -14.31 -4.25
CA ASN A 85 -3.60 -14.25 -5.71
C ASN A 85 -4.76 -13.32 -6.11
N GLU A 86 -5.89 -13.36 -5.40
CA GLU A 86 -7.03 -12.47 -5.63
C GLU A 86 -6.62 -11.01 -5.41
N MET A 87 -5.86 -10.75 -4.34
CA MET A 87 -5.33 -9.43 -4.05
C MET A 87 -4.34 -8.96 -5.14
N ALA A 88 -3.45 -9.84 -5.61
CA ALA A 88 -2.53 -9.53 -6.68
C ALA A 88 -3.27 -9.16 -7.99
N LEU A 89 -4.31 -9.93 -8.35
CA LEU A 89 -5.15 -9.62 -9.50
C LEU A 89 -5.85 -8.26 -9.35
N LYS A 90 -6.43 -7.99 -8.18
CA LYS A 90 -7.09 -6.72 -7.91
C LYS A 90 -6.12 -5.54 -8.02
N LEU A 91 -4.91 -5.66 -7.46
CA LEU A 91 -3.88 -4.63 -7.56
C LEU A 91 -3.49 -4.37 -9.01
N PHE A 92 -3.24 -5.43 -9.79
CA PHE A 92 -2.91 -5.32 -11.20
C PHE A 92 -4.00 -4.59 -12.01
N LEU A 93 -5.28 -4.91 -11.77
CA LEU A 93 -6.39 -4.23 -12.44
C LEU A 93 -6.46 -2.75 -12.07
N LEU A 94 -6.34 -2.43 -10.78
CA LEU A 94 -6.33 -1.04 -10.31
C LEU A 94 -5.15 -0.24 -10.86
N GLU A 95 -3.97 -0.84 -10.97
CA GLU A 95 -2.80 -0.21 -11.60
C GLU A 95 -3.06 0.12 -13.07
N LYS A 96 -3.63 -0.83 -13.82
CA LYS A 96 -4.01 -0.63 -15.22
C LYS A 96 -5.05 0.48 -15.38
N GLU A 97 -6.10 0.48 -14.55
CA GLU A 97 -7.14 1.52 -14.56
C GLU A 97 -6.56 2.89 -14.22
N ASN A 98 -5.70 2.98 -13.21
CA ASN A 98 -5.06 4.23 -12.82
C ASN A 98 -4.17 4.78 -13.94
N MET A 99 -3.40 3.93 -14.60
CA MET A 99 -2.62 4.33 -15.78
C MET A 99 -3.50 4.90 -16.89
N LEU A 100 -4.61 4.23 -17.20
CA LEU A 100 -5.56 4.70 -18.21
C LEU A 100 -6.19 6.04 -17.83
N LEU A 101 -6.57 6.21 -16.56
CA LEU A 101 -7.13 7.47 -16.06
C LEU A 101 -6.12 8.61 -16.11
N LYS A 102 -4.86 8.36 -15.72
CA LYS A 102 -3.78 9.34 -15.82
C LYS A 102 -3.53 9.76 -17.27
N PHE A 103 -3.52 8.80 -18.19
CA PHE A 103 -3.39 9.08 -19.61
C PHE A 103 -4.52 9.98 -20.11
N ARG A 104 -5.78 9.60 -19.84
CA ARG A 104 -6.96 10.41 -20.24
C ARG A 104 -6.93 11.81 -19.64
N LEU A 105 -6.56 11.93 -18.36
CA LEU A 105 -6.43 13.21 -17.70
C LEU A 105 -5.37 14.08 -18.39
N SER A 106 -4.21 13.51 -18.71
CA SER A 106 -3.14 14.20 -19.44
C SER A 106 -3.62 14.73 -20.79
N THR A 107 -4.33 13.90 -21.57
CA THR A 107 -4.87 14.30 -22.88
C THR A 107 -5.83 15.48 -22.75
N VAL A 108 -6.80 15.40 -21.83
CA VAL A 108 -7.77 16.48 -21.61
C VAL A 108 -7.07 17.76 -21.11
N SER A 109 -6.09 17.63 -20.22
CA SER A 109 -5.30 18.76 -19.74
C SER A 109 -4.53 19.44 -20.87
N GLU A 110 -3.98 18.69 -21.81
CA GLU A 110 -3.29 19.21 -22.99
C GLU A 110 -4.24 19.94 -23.94
N GLU A 111 -5.40 19.35 -24.24
CA GLU A 111 -6.44 19.98 -25.07
C GLU A 111 -6.92 21.30 -24.45
N LEU A 112 -7.15 21.33 -23.13
CA LEU A 112 -7.54 22.55 -22.42
C LEU A 112 -6.46 23.63 -22.49
N GLU A 113 -5.19 23.24 -22.39
CA GLU A 113 -4.08 24.18 -22.48
C GLU A 113 -3.96 24.79 -23.88
N ILE A 114 -4.17 23.99 -24.92
CA ILE A 114 -4.21 24.47 -26.31
C ILE A 114 -5.36 25.48 -26.47
N ILE A 115 -6.57 25.13 -26.04
CA ILE A 115 -7.74 26.03 -26.15
C ILE A 115 -7.50 27.34 -25.41
N LYS A 116 -6.94 27.31 -24.20
CA LYS A 116 -6.61 28.53 -23.43
C LYS A 116 -5.63 29.42 -24.18
N ARG A 117 -4.55 28.84 -24.74
CA ARG A 117 -3.56 29.60 -25.52
C ARG A 117 -4.19 30.23 -26.76
N THR A 118 -5.00 29.47 -27.48
CA THR A 118 -5.73 29.95 -28.65
C THR A 118 -6.68 31.10 -28.29
N LEU A 119 -7.42 30.99 -27.19
CA LEU A 119 -8.32 32.05 -26.73
C LEU A 119 -7.55 33.34 -26.35
N ILE A 120 -6.43 33.21 -25.64
CA ILE A 120 -5.55 34.33 -25.29
C ILE A 120 -5.03 35.02 -26.57
N PHE A 121 -4.58 34.23 -27.55
CA PHE A 121 -4.13 34.75 -28.84
C PHE A 121 -5.23 35.54 -29.56
N TYR A 122 -6.45 35.01 -29.64
CA TYR A 122 -7.57 35.72 -30.28
C TYR A 122 -7.93 37.02 -29.55
N ASN A 123 -8.01 36.99 -28.22
CA ASN A 123 -8.33 38.18 -27.43
C ASN A 123 -7.28 39.28 -27.62
N ASN A 124 -5.98 38.93 -27.57
CA ASN A 124 -4.90 39.87 -27.78
C ASN A 124 -4.88 40.45 -29.20
N ASN A 125 -5.18 39.63 -30.22
CA ASN A 125 -5.27 40.12 -31.60
C ASN A 125 -6.48 41.02 -31.80
N GLN A 126 -7.66 40.69 -31.26
CA GLN A 126 -8.83 41.58 -31.36
C GLN A 126 -8.53 42.98 -30.81
N VAL A 127 -7.82 43.08 -29.68
CA VAL A 127 -7.37 44.37 -29.12
C VAL A 127 -6.47 45.13 -30.10
N ILE A 128 -5.63 44.45 -30.89
CA ILE A 128 -4.78 45.09 -31.91
C ILE A 128 -5.63 45.63 -33.08
N TRP A 129 -6.61 44.86 -33.57
CA TRP A 129 -7.49 45.27 -34.67
C TRP A 129 -8.45 46.40 -34.27
N THR A 130 -8.88 46.47 -33.01
CA THR A 130 -9.72 47.57 -32.52
C THR A 130 -8.94 48.86 -32.24
N ASN A 131 -7.65 48.75 -31.93
CA ASN A 131 -6.80 49.92 -31.63
C ASN A 131 -6.08 50.51 -32.85
N ASN A 132 -5.97 49.76 -33.96
CA ASN A 132 -5.52 50.29 -35.24
C ASN A 132 -6.71 50.80 -36.06
N VAL A 133 -7.23 51.98 -35.70
CA VAL A 133 -8.19 52.70 -36.56
C VAL A 133 -7.47 53.10 -37.83
N LEU A 134 -7.90 52.57 -38.97
CA LEU A 134 -7.39 52.95 -40.28
C LEU A 134 -7.56 54.48 -40.44
N PRO A 135 -6.49 55.25 -40.72
CA PRO A 135 -6.62 56.69 -40.89
C PRO A 135 -7.65 56.97 -42.00
N PRO A 136 -8.54 57.97 -41.82
CA PRO A 136 -9.56 58.25 -42.81
C PRO A 136 -8.89 58.55 -44.15
N PHE A 137 -9.29 57.81 -45.19
CA PHE A 137 -8.79 58.01 -46.54
C PHE A 137 -9.04 59.46 -46.95
N GLN A 138 -7.96 60.21 -47.16
CA GLN A 138 -8.02 61.56 -47.68
C GLN A 138 -8.37 61.47 -49.18
N ASN A 139 -9.63 61.73 -49.52
CA ASN A 139 -10.03 61.90 -50.91
C ASN A 139 -9.37 63.17 -51.46
N LYS A 140 -8.62 62.99 -52.57
CA LYS A 140 -8.06 64.10 -53.37
C LYS A 140 -9.10 64.64 -54.33
#